data_AF-A0A955FGF1-F1
#
_entry.id   AF-A0A955FGF1-F1
#
_cell.length_a   1.000
_cell.length_b   1.000
_cell.length_c   1.000
_cell.angle_alpha   90.00
_cell.angle_beta   90.00
_cell.angle_gamma   90.00
#
_symmetry.space_group_name_H-M   'P 1'
#
loop_
_entity.id
_entity.type
_entity.pdbx_description
1 polymer ?
#
loop_
_entity_poly.entity_id
_entity_poly.type
_entity_poly.pdbx_seq_one_letter_code
_entity_poly.pdbx_strand_id
1 'polypeptide(L)'
;MGETLQKKRKIPRWITFASLGLSMLAIAGTVTIVLLGNKRPADLNDVHVVVAKVDALYQLPTDEAPALLTVTDTTKISSNLAKKVQNGDKLLIYQKNQQAIIYRPSSNKIIGIIPVDIDDLPADSSKAQ
;
A
#
# COMPACT_ATOMS: atom_id res chain seq x y z
N MET A 1 44.22 -70.59 -2.12
CA MET A 1 43.99 -69.19 -1.71
C MET A 1 42.86 -68.65 -2.57
N GLY A 2 41.68 -68.41 -1.98
CA GLY A 2 40.45 -68.15 -2.71
C GLY A 2 40.35 -66.71 -3.23
N GLU A 3 40.01 -66.60 -4.52
CA GLU A 3 39.66 -65.37 -5.21
C GLU A 3 38.33 -64.83 -4.67
N THR A 4 38.34 -63.60 -4.15
CA THR A 4 37.13 -62.93 -3.66
C THR A 4 36.45 -62.16 -4.79
N LEU A 5 35.36 -62.74 -5.29
CA LEU A 5 34.49 -62.15 -6.30
C LEU A 5 33.74 -60.92 -5.76
N GLN A 6 34.07 -59.75 -6.32
CA GLN A 6 33.34 -58.49 -6.20
C GLN A 6 31.92 -58.61 -6.80
N LYS A 7 30.92 -58.80 -5.93
CA LYS A 7 29.50 -58.77 -6.31
C LYS A 7 28.99 -57.33 -6.36
N LYS A 8 29.09 -56.71 -7.53
CA LYS A 8 28.53 -55.39 -7.87
C LYS A 8 27.00 -55.40 -7.70
N ARG A 9 26.51 -55.00 -6.52
CA ARG A 9 25.06 -54.87 -6.22
C ARG A 9 24.48 -53.73 -7.04
N LYS A 10 23.80 -54.05 -8.14
CA LYS A 10 22.97 -53.09 -8.89
C LYS A 10 21.76 -52.73 -8.03
N ILE A 11 21.68 -51.48 -7.61
CA ILE A 11 20.59 -50.95 -6.80
C ILE A 11 19.35 -50.82 -7.73
N PRO A 12 18.18 -51.37 -7.39
CA PRO A 12 17.02 -51.32 -8.26
C PRO A 12 16.49 -49.89 -8.39
N ARG A 13 16.32 -49.45 -9.64
CA ARG A 13 15.98 -48.09 -10.08
C ARG A 13 14.57 -47.61 -9.66
N TRP A 14 13.81 -48.41 -8.92
CA TRP A 14 12.50 -48.02 -8.35
C TRP A 14 12.68 -47.06 -7.16
N ILE A 15 13.72 -47.23 -6.35
CA ILE A 15 13.89 -46.46 -5.09
C ILE A 15 14.12 -44.96 -5.36
N THR A 16 14.59 -44.58 -6.54
CA THR A 16 14.72 -43.17 -6.95
C THR A 16 13.41 -42.52 -7.42
N PHE A 17 12.36 -43.29 -7.70
CA PHE A 17 11.05 -42.74 -8.10
C PHE A 17 10.12 -42.46 -6.92
N ALA A 18 10.38 -43.04 -5.74
CA ALA A 18 9.60 -42.78 -4.53
C ALA A 18 10.00 -41.48 -3.79
N SER A 19 11.17 -40.91 -4.09
CA SER A 19 11.66 -39.69 -3.43
C SER A 19 11.30 -38.38 -4.14
N LEU A 20 11.03 -38.42 -5.46
CA LEU A 20 10.69 -37.20 -6.23
C LEU A 20 9.21 -36.78 -6.09
N GLY A 21 8.32 -37.69 -5.72
CA GLY A 21 6.90 -37.37 -5.48
C GLY A 21 6.63 -36.67 -4.15
N LEU A 22 7.53 -36.81 -3.16
CA LEU A 22 7.35 -36.23 -1.83
C LEU A 22 8.02 -34.86 -1.65
N SER A 23 9.05 -34.55 -2.45
CA SER A 23 9.74 -33.24 -2.35
C SER A 23 8.93 -32.10 -2.99
N MET A 24 8.06 -32.40 -3.95
CA MET A 24 7.26 -31.37 -4.64
C MET A 24 6.07 -30.84 -3.81
N LEU A 25 5.68 -31.54 -2.74
CA LEU A 25 4.63 -31.09 -1.81
C LEU A 25 5.13 -30.09 -0.75
N ALA A 26 6.45 -30.00 -0.51
CA ALA A 26 7.02 -29.03 0.43
C ALA A 26 7.23 -27.63 -0.21
N ILE A 27 7.38 -27.57 -1.54
CA ILE A 27 7.58 -26.30 -2.26
C ILE A 27 6.24 -25.55 -2.43
N ALA A 28 5.14 -26.27 -2.66
CA ALA A 28 3.81 -25.67 -2.71
C ALA A 28 3.37 -25.07 -1.36
N GLY A 29 3.72 -25.71 -0.24
CA GLY A 29 3.41 -25.21 1.10
C GLY A 29 4.20 -23.95 1.47
N THR A 30 5.50 -23.90 1.15
CA THR A 30 6.35 -22.74 1.43
C THR A 30 5.99 -21.51 0.59
N VAL A 31 5.69 -21.70 -0.70
CA VAL A 31 5.25 -20.60 -1.59
C VAL A 31 3.90 -20.02 -1.15
N THR A 32 2.98 -20.85 -0.64
CA THR A 32 1.69 -20.37 -0.14
C THR A 32 1.85 -19.54 1.15
N ILE A 33 2.73 -19.93 2.07
CA ILE A 33 2.91 -19.23 3.35
C ILE A 33 3.64 -17.88 3.18
N VAL A 34 4.57 -17.76 2.24
CA VAL A 34 5.33 -16.51 2.02
C VAL A 34 4.49 -15.41 1.35
N LEU A 35 3.39 -15.75 0.66
CA LEU A 35 2.48 -14.77 0.03
C LEU A 35 1.39 -14.20 0.98
N LEU A 36 1.25 -14.73 2.20
CA LEU A 36 0.22 -14.28 3.16
C LEU A 36 0.75 -13.35 4.28
N GLY A 37 2.05 -13.07 4.33
CA GLY A 37 2.71 -12.65 5.57
C GLY A 37 2.99 -11.17 5.83
N ASN A 38 2.63 -10.23 4.94
CA ASN A 38 3.02 -8.81 5.10
C ASN A 38 1.85 -7.82 5.06
N LYS A 39 0.74 -8.13 5.75
CA LYS A 39 -0.30 -7.13 6.05
C LYS A 39 0.22 -6.14 7.08
N ARG A 40 1.08 -5.19 6.66
CA ARG A 40 1.45 -4.04 7.48
C ARG A 40 0.16 -3.25 7.76
N PRO A 41 -0.06 -2.76 9.00
CA PRO A 41 -1.17 -1.86 9.27
C PRO A 41 -1.09 -0.69 8.27
N ALA A 42 -2.22 -0.36 7.66
CA ALA A 42 -2.30 0.71 6.66
C ALA A 42 -1.82 2.03 7.28
N ASP A 43 -0.65 2.53 6.85
CA ASP A 43 -0.09 3.77 7.36
C ASP A 43 -0.86 4.95 6.79
N LEU A 44 -1.57 5.69 7.65
CA LEU A 44 -2.43 6.80 7.23
C LEU A 44 -1.63 8.08 6.91
N ASN A 45 -0.30 8.05 7.04
CA ASN A 45 0.58 9.15 6.65
C ASN A 45 1.19 8.93 5.27
N ASP A 46 1.04 7.73 4.71
CA ASP A 46 1.36 7.43 3.32
C ASP A 46 0.22 7.90 2.39
N VAL A 47 0.57 8.81 1.47
CA VAL A 47 -0.35 9.30 0.44
C VAL A 47 -0.93 8.17 -0.41
N HIS A 48 -0.16 7.13 -0.73
CA HIS A 48 -0.63 6.03 -1.58
C HIS A 48 -1.72 5.22 -0.88
N VAL A 49 -1.59 5.03 0.44
CA VAL A 49 -2.60 4.34 1.25
C VAL A 49 -3.89 5.14 1.29
N VAL A 50 -3.78 6.46 1.50
CA VAL A 50 -4.97 7.34 1.55
C VAL A 50 -5.62 7.43 0.17
N VAL A 51 -4.85 7.62 -0.90
CA VAL A 51 -5.33 7.63 -2.29
C VAL A 51 -6.06 6.33 -2.61
N ALA A 52 -5.48 5.16 -2.32
CA ALA A 52 -6.13 3.87 -2.58
C ALA A 52 -7.47 3.72 -1.84
N LYS A 53 -7.55 4.19 -0.58
CA LYS A 53 -8.81 4.18 0.18
C LYS A 53 -9.85 5.12 -0.40
N VAL A 54 -9.45 6.31 -0.84
CA VAL A 54 -10.35 7.29 -1.42
C VAL A 54 -10.80 6.85 -2.83
N ASP A 55 -9.90 6.29 -3.64
CA ASP A 55 -10.19 5.77 -4.98
C ASP A 55 -11.25 4.66 -4.95
N ALA A 56 -11.21 3.81 -3.91
CA ALA A 56 -12.25 2.81 -3.66
C ALA A 56 -13.63 3.39 -3.33
N LEU A 57 -13.71 4.66 -2.93
CA LEU A 57 -14.93 5.35 -2.51
C LEU A 57 -15.41 6.40 -3.52
N TYR A 58 -14.50 6.97 -4.32
CA TYR A 58 -14.75 8.05 -5.26
C TYR A 58 -13.68 8.08 -6.35
N GLN A 59 -14.08 8.39 -7.57
CA GLN A 59 -13.16 8.46 -8.70
C GLN A 59 -12.21 9.66 -8.58
N LEU A 60 -10.93 9.38 -8.41
CA LEU A 60 -9.89 10.39 -8.26
C LEU A 60 -9.38 10.90 -9.64
N PRO A 61 -8.88 12.14 -9.71
CA PRO A 61 -8.09 12.59 -10.85
C PRO A 61 -6.84 11.72 -11.04
N THR A 62 -6.56 11.33 -12.28
CA THR A 62 -5.41 10.48 -12.63
C THR A 62 -4.28 11.24 -13.33
N ASP A 63 -4.49 12.51 -13.69
CA ASP A 63 -3.49 13.37 -14.37
C ASP A 63 -2.43 13.95 -13.40
N GLU A 64 -2.69 13.89 -12.09
CA GLU A 64 -1.76 14.41 -11.08
C GLU A 64 -1.77 13.58 -9.79
N ALA A 65 -0.65 13.68 -9.06
CA ALA A 65 -0.53 13.14 -7.72
C ALA A 65 -0.98 14.20 -6.70
N PRO A 66 -1.89 13.88 -5.76
CA PRO A 66 -2.30 14.83 -4.74
C PRO A 66 -1.21 15.03 -3.68
N ALA A 67 -1.21 16.21 -3.06
CA ALA A 67 -0.51 16.43 -1.81
C ALA A 67 -1.37 15.95 -0.63
N LEU A 68 -0.78 15.16 0.28
CA LEU A 68 -1.45 14.72 1.51
C LEU A 68 -1.17 15.71 2.64
N LEU A 69 -2.21 16.31 3.18
CA LEU A 69 -2.15 17.12 4.40
C LEU A 69 -2.97 16.47 5.51
N THR A 70 -2.42 16.42 6.72
CA THR A 70 -3.16 15.96 7.90
C THR A 70 -3.60 17.15 8.71
N VAL A 71 -4.89 17.18 9.06
CA VAL A 71 -5.44 18.26 9.87
C VAL A 71 -5.08 18.01 11.33
N THR A 72 -4.12 18.77 11.84
CA THR A 72 -3.73 18.74 13.25
C THR A 72 -4.50 19.76 14.07
N ASP A 73 -4.87 20.88 13.46
CA ASP A 73 -5.56 22.00 14.10
C ASP A 73 -6.52 22.68 13.11
N THR A 74 -7.82 22.56 13.37
CA THR A 74 -8.87 23.19 12.55
C THR A 74 -8.83 24.71 12.58
N THR A 75 -8.19 25.35 13.56
CA THR A 75 -8.11 26.82 13.65
C THR A 75 -7.13 27.43 12.64
N LYS A 76 -6.19 26.62 12.11
CA LYS A 76 -5.20 27.03 11.12
C LYS A 76 -5.64 26.79 9.67
N ILE A 77 -6.85 26.28 9.49
CA ILE A 77 -7.41 25.90 8.20
C ILE A 77 -8.33 27.05 7.73
N SER A 78 -8.30 27.38 6.45
CA SER A 78 -9.16 28.44 5.88
C SER A 78 -10.63 28.24 6.24
N SER A 79 -11.35 29.33 6.48
CA SER A 79 -12.74 29.35 7.00
C SER A 79 -13.72 28.49 6.17
N ASN A 80 -13.45 28.33 4.88
CA ASN A 80 -14.25 27.53 3.96
C ASN A 80 -14.10 26.01 4.19
N LEU A 81 -12.89 25.55 4.54
CA LEU A 81 -12.55 24.17 4.87
C LEU A 81 -12.94 23.79 6.31
N ALA A 82 -12.72 24.71 7.25
CA ALA A 82 -12.92 24.49 8.68
C ALA A 82 -14.35 24.08 9.06
N LYS A 83 -15.36 24.44 8.25
CA LYS A 83 -16.76 24.07 8.47
C LYS A 83 -17.05 22.57 8.32
N LYS A 84 -16.22 21.84 7.57
CA LYS A 84 -16.43 20.42 7.24
C LYS A 84 -15.36 19.52 7.86
N VAL A 85 -14.18 20.07 8.12
CA VAL A 85 -12.99 19.35 8.55
C VAL A 85 -12.92 19.19 10.07
N GLN A 86 -12.39 18.07 10.54
CA GLN A 86 -12.07 17.79 11.94
C GLN A 86 -10.60 17.39 12.11
N ASN A 87 -10.07 17.50 13.33
CA ASN A 87 -8.73 17.03 13.64
C ASN A 87 -8.61 15.53 13.33
N GLY A 88 -7.54 15.16 12.63
CA GLY A 88 -7.28 13.81 12.15
C GLY A 88 -7.83 13.50 10.76
N ASP A 89 -8.59 14.42 10.14
CA ASP A 89 -8.98 14.30 8.74
C ASP A 89 -7.74 14.41 7.83
N LYS A 90 -7.78 13.69 6.71
CA LYS A 90 -6.75 13.65 5.67
C LYS A 90 -7.27 14.42 4.47
N LEU A 91 -6.52 15.42 4.04
CA LEU A 91 -6.82 16.27 2.89
C LEU A 91 -5.95 15.81 1.73
N LEU A 92 -6.56 15.42 0.63
CA LEU A 92 -5.88 15.21 -0.65
C LEU A 92 -6.08 16.46 -1.50
N ILE A 93 -5.02 17.23 -1.70
CA ILE A 93 -5.05 18.49 -2.43
C ILE A 93 -4.53 18.26 -3.85
N TYR A 94 -5.37 18.57 -4.83
CA TYR A 94 -5.09 18.49 -6.26
C TYR A 94 -4.87 19.90 -6.77
N GLN A 95 -3.63 20.24 -7.11
CA GLN A 95 -3.24 21.62 -7.44
C GLN A 95 -3.65 21.99 -8.87
N LYS A 96 -3.51 21.08 -9.84
CA LYS A 96 -3.95 21.35 -11.22
C LYS A 96 -5.47 21.41 -11.31
N ASN A 97 -6.16 20.51 -10.64
CA ASN A 97 -7.62 20.46 -10.63
C ASN A 97 -8.27 21.42 -9.62
N GLN A 98 -7.47 22.15 -8.85
CA GLN A 98 -7.92 23.16 -7.87
C GLN A 98 -9.01 22.63 -6.93
N GLN A 99 -8.79 21.44 -6.39
CA GLN A 99 -9.76 20.81 -5.49
C GLN A 99 -9.08 20.06 -4.34
N ALA A 100 -9.71 20.08 -3.17
CA ALA A 100 -9.33 19.27 -2.03
C ALA A 100 -10.43 18.28 -1.67
N ILE A 101 -10.01 17.03 -1.46
CA ILE A 101 -10.87 15.95 -1.02
C ILE A 101 -10.60 15.70 0.47
N ILE A 102 -11.66 15.81 1.28
CA ILE A 102 -11.61 15.61 2.72
C ILE A 102 -11.97 14.15 3.01
N TYR A 103 -10.99 13.36 3.42
CA TYR A 103 -11.17 11.98 3.82
C TYR A 103 -11.04 11.84 5.34
N ARG A 104 -12.02 11.20 5.97
CA ARG A 104 -12.03 10.88 7.40
C ARG A 104 -11.65 9.43 7.63
N PRO A 105 -10.45 9.13 8.14
CA PRO A 105 -10.02 7.75 8.35
C PRO A 105 -10.81 7.01 9.42
N SER A 106 -11.32 7.72 10.44
CA SER A 106 -12.04 7.12 11.57
C SER A 106 -13.35 6.46 11.19
N SER A 107 -14.04 7.01 10.17
CA SER A 107 -15.30 6.47 9.64
C SER A 107 -15.17 5.92 8.22
N ASN A 108 -13.97 5.96 7.63
CA ASN A 108 -13.67 5.58 6.25
C ASN A 108 -14.63 6.24 5.24
N LYS A 109 -14.78 7.57 5.32
CA LYS A 109 -15.73 8.34 4.52
C LYS A 109 -15.09 9.57 3.91
N ILE A 110 -15.58 9.94 2.73
CA ILE A 110 -15.31 11.24 2.13
C ILE A 110 -16.32 12.23 2.71
N ILE A 111 -15.84 13.25 3.41
CA ILE A 111 -16.67 14.27 4.05
C ILE A 111 -17.12 15.32 3.03
N GLY A 112 -16.27 15.59 2.04
CA GLY A 112 -16.60 16.49 0.95
C GLY A 112 -15.44 16.73 0.02
N ILE A 113 -15.78 17.30 -1.13
CA ILE A 113 -14.84 17.81 -2.13
C ILE A 113 -15.10 19.30 -2.19
N ILE A 114 -14.04 20.09 -2.12
CA ILE A 114 -14.14 21.54 -2.16
C ILE A 114 -13.17 22.12 -3.19
N PRO A 115 -13.50 23.25 -3.82
CA PRO A 115 -12.54 23.99 -4.62
C PRO A 115 -11.42 24.56 -3.73
N VAL A 116 -10.19 24.56 -4.23
CA VAL A 116 -9.02 25.18 -3.60
C VAL A 116 -8.44 26.19 -4.57
N ASP A 117 -8.44 27.45 -4.16
CA ASP A 117 -7.67 28.48 -4.84
C ASP A 117 -6.19 28.36 -4.44
N ILE A 118 -5.30 28.51 -5.42
CA ILE A 118 -3.85 28.38 -5.22
C ILE A 118 -3.32 29.48 -4.29
N ASP A 119 -4.02 30.62 -4.22
CA ASP A 119 -3.74 31.72 -3.28
C ASP A 119 -4.04 31.39 -1.80
N ASP A 120 -4.86 30.36 -1.54
CA ASP A 120 -5.19 29.88 -0.19
C ASP A 120 -4.11 28.92 0.38
N LEU A 121 -3.11 28.56 -0.43
CA LEU A 121 -2.01 27.69 -0.03
C LEU A 121 -0.79 28.54 0.38
N PRO A 122 -0.14 28.25 1.53
CA PRO A 122 1.09 28.95 1.90
C PRO A 122 2.16 28.64 0.84
N ALA A 123 2.53 29.66 0.08
CA ALA A 123 3.58 29.57 -0.92
C ALA A 123 4.90 29.19 -0.24
N ASP A 124 5.38 27.98 -0.54
CA ASP A 124 6.70 27.53 -0.16
C ASP A 124 7.73 28.43 -0.88
N SER A 125 8.20 29.43 -0.15
CA SER A 125 9.14 30.45 -0.59
C SER A 125 10.56 29.90 -0.44
N SER A 126 10.81 28.77 -1.10
CA SER A 126 12.14 28.19 -1.18
C SER A 126 12.44 27.78 -2.62
N LYS A 127 13.13 28.68 -3.33
CA LYS A 127 14.30 28.42 -4.20
C LYS A 127 14.33 29.33 -5.44
N ALA A 128 14.54 30.63 -5.22
CA ALA A 128 15.10 31.54 -6.19
C ALA A 128 15.91 32.62 -5.45
N GLN A 129 17.09 32.23 -4.95
CA GLN A 129 18.17 33.15 -4.64
C GLN A 129 19.51 32.44 -4.78
#